data_AF-A0A9J6D9T3-F1
#
_entry.id   AF-A0A9J6D9T3-F1
#
_cell.length_a   1.000
_cell.length_b   1.000
_cell.length_c   1.000
_cell.angle_alpha   90.00
_cell.angle_beta   90.00
_cell.angle_gamma   90.00
#
_symmetry.space_group_name_H-M   'P 1'
#
loop_
_entity.id
_entity.type
_entity.pdbx_description
1 polymer ?
#
loop_
_entity_poly.entity_id
_entity_poly.type
_entity_poly.pdbx_seq_one_letter_code
_entity_poly.pdbx_strand_id
1 'polypeptide(L)'
;MGKWAKYARNYKKEWEKEPDFKDWLSPSNSGDMAYCRACKVELRPHVQDLKLHSTRVKHANNMKRSAGPAAGPLASFVDRRPREPCSSSSDDLKVAELRLAAHLAVHGSFLTADHLTPVISGCFSDSVLASAVTLGRTKCAALVTKAGQCGNQVGAKFWEVISDEHGIEPTGSYHGDSDLQLQRLNVYYKEAPEGKYVPRAILVDLEPGTMDSVRSGAINASLRYLPGLTLVGQSPC
;
A
#
# COMPACT_ATOMS: atom_id res chain seq x y z
N MET A 1 -15.37 27.84 -29.47
CA MET A 1 -16.45 28.52 -28.73
C MET A 1 -17.63 27.56 -28.59
N GLY A 2 -17.81 26.96 -27.40
CA GLY A 2 -18.66 25.79 -27.17
C GLY A 2 -20.15 26.10 -26.93
N LYS A 3 -21.01 25.20 -27.43
CA LYS A 3 -22.48 25.28 -27.60
C LYS A 3 -23.33 25.35 -26.32
N TRP A 4 -23.08 26.27 -25.39
CA TRP A 4 -23.83 26.28 -24.10
C TRP A 4 -24.25 27.67 -23.62
N ALA A 5 -24.58 28.58 -24.53
CA ALA A 5 -24.91 29.97 -24.23
C ALA A 5 -26.39 30.27 -23.96
N LYS A 6 -27.24 29.27 -23.62
CA LYS A 6 -28.70 29.54 -23.54
C LYS A 6 -29.35 29.62 -22.16
N TYR A 7 -28.77 29.08 -21.09
CA TYR A 7 -29.33 29.27 -19.73
C TYR A 7 -28.25 29.12 -18.66
N ALA A 8 -27.52 30.20 -18.35
CA ALA A 8 -26.73 30.27 -17.13
C ALA A 8 -27.71 30.43 -15.95
N ARG A 9 -28.06 29.32 -15.28
CA ARG A 9 -28.77 29.38 -14.00
C ARG A 9 -27.72 29.46 -12.92
N ASN A 10 -27.72 30.55 -12.16
CA ASN A 10 -26.77 30.74 -11.06
C ASN A 10 -27.03 29.73 -9.94
N TYR A 11 -26.00 29.45 -9.15
CA TYR A 11 -26.11 28.62 -7.96
C TYR A 11 -27.23 29.11 -7.04
N LYS A 12 -28.12 28.20 -6.63
CA LYS A 12 -29.19 28.51 -5.68
C LYS A 12 -28.82 28.05 -4.29
N LYS A 13 -28.75 28.99 -3.34
CA LYS A 13 -28.54 28.71 -1.90
C LYS A 13 -29.63 27.80 -1.30
N GLU A 14 -30.80 27.74 -1.92
CA GLU A 14 -31.90 26.84 -1.52
C GLU A 14 -31.50 25.36 -1.56
N TRP A 15 -30.60 24.97 -2.47
CA TRP A 15 -30.14 23.59 -2.59
C TRP A 15 -29.31 23.12 -1.40
N GLU A 16 -28.73 24.03 -0.61
CA GLU A 16 -28.06 23.68 0.65
C GLU A 16 -29.04 23.18 1.72
N LYS A 17 -30.35 23.43 1.56
CA LYS A 17 -31.38 22.98 2.50
C LYS A 17 -32.03 21.66 2.09
N GLU A 18 -31.84 21.21 0.84
CA GLU A 18 -32.39 19.95 0.37
C GLU A 18 -31.60 18.76 0.94
N PRO A 19 -32.29 17.70 1.41
CA PRO A 19 -31.63 16.54 2.03
C PRO A 19 -30.66 15.83 1.08
N ASP A 20 -30.90 15.89 -0.24
CA ASP A 20 -30.08 15.23 -1.24
C ASP A 20 -28.70 15.90 -1.47
N PHE A 21 -28.57 17.19 -1.10
CA PHE A 21 -27.42 18.04 -1.48
C PHE A 21 -26.71 18.69 -0.29
N LYS A 22 -27.38 18.84 0.85
CA LYS A 22 -26.90 19.56 2.03
C LYS A 22 -25.53 19.09 2.55
N ASP A 23 -25.28 17.79 2.49
CA ASP A 23 -24.10 17.20 3.13
C ASP A 23 -22.80 17.45 2.35
N TRP A 24 -22.88 17.78 1.07
CA TRP A 24 -21.71 17.85 0.19
C TRP A 24 -21.65 19.08 -0.73
N LEU A 25 -22.76 19.77 -0.95
CA LEU A 25 -22.83 20.92 -1.87
C LEU A 25 -22.45 22.24 -1.17
N SER A 26 -21.71 23.10 -1.86
CA SER A 26 -21.44 24.49 -1.44
C SER A 26 -21.28 25.41 -2.67
N PRO A 27 -21.36 26.73 -2.51
CA PRO A 27 -20.97 27.67 -3.56
C PRO A 27 -19.46 27.62 -3.81
N SER A 28 -19.02 27.81 -5.07
CA SER A 28 -17.61 28.03 -5.39
C SER A 28 -17.15 29.46 -5.06
N ASN A 29 -15.84 29.71 -4.99
CA ASN A 29 -15.22 31.02 -4.75
C ASN A 29 -15.68 32.10 -5.76
N SER A 30 -16.07 31.69 -6.97
CA SER A 30 -16.59 32.55 -8.02
C SER A 30 -18.11 32.82 -7.91
N GLY A 31 -18.80 32.25 -6.92
CA GLY A 31 -20.22 32.52 -6.59
C GLY A 31 -21.25 31.93 -7.55
N ASP A 32 -20.90 31.77 -8.83
CA ASP A 32 -21.81 31.31 -9.87
C ASP A 32 -21.81 29.79 -10.07
N MET A 33 -20.79 29.10 -9.57
CA MET A 33 -20.59 27.65 -9.74
C MET A 33 -20.94 26.88 -8.48
N ALA A 34 -21.42 25.64 -8.64
CA ALA A 34 -21.56 24.70 -7.54
C ALA A 34 -20.21 24.05 -7.23
N TYR A 35 -19.96 23.74 -5.97
CA TYR A 35 -18.76 23.03 -5.52
C TYR A 35 -19.16 21.81 -4.70
N CYS A 36 -18.54 20.67 -4.97
CA CYS A 36 -18.72 19.45 -4.20
C CYS A 36 -17.57 19.30 -3.20
N ARG A 37 -17.86 19.32 -1.90
CA ARG A 37 -16.86 19.16 -0.82
C ARG A 37 -16.28 17.75 -0.75
N ALA A 38 -17.08 16.74 -1.06
CA ALA A 38 -16.64 15.34 -1.07
C ALA A 38 -15.69 15.05 -2.25
N CYS A 39 -15.98 15.58 -3.44
CA CYS A 39 -15.18 15.35 -4.65
C CYS A 39 -14.14 16.43 -4.91
N LYS A 40 -14.24 17.58 -4.24
CA LYS A 40 -13.42 18.79 -4.45
C LYS A 40 -13.44 19.30 -5.90
N VAL A 41 -14.59 19.23 -6.57
CA VAL A 41 -14.77 19.60 -7.98
C VAL A 41 -15.84 20.68 -8.13
N GLU A 42 -15.60 21.63 -9.04
CA GLU A 42 -16.60 22.59 -9.50
C GLU A 42 -17.58 21.93 -10.48
N LEU A 43 -18.86 22.08 -10.20
CA LEU A 43 -19.96 21.51 -10.96
C LEU A 43 -20.81 22.61 -11.56
N ARG A 44 -21.42 22.29 -12.70
CA ARG A 44 -22.42 23.15 -13.30
C ARG A 44 -23.62 23.24 -12.33
N PRO A 45 -24.11 24.45 -12.01
CA PRO A 45 -25.26 24.68 -11.11
C PRO A 45 -26.58 24.30 -11.80
N HIS A 46 -26.73 23.02 -12.15
CA HIS A 46 -27.92 22.46 -12.77
C HIS A 46 -28.34 21.20 -12.01
N VAL A 47 -29.58 21.18 -11.52
CA VAL A 47 -30.10 20.11 -10.64
C VAL A 47 -29.88 18.70 -11.20
N GLN A 48 -30.05 18.51 -12.51
CA GLN A 48 -29.84 17.21 -13.14
C GLN A 48 -28.36 16.79 -13.14
N ASP A 49 -27.43 17.74 -13.28
CA ASP A 49 -25.99 17.47 -13.24
C ASP A 49 -25.53 17.15 -11.81
N LEU A 50 -26.13 17.82 -10.81
CA LEU A 50 -25.89 17.55 -9.39
C LEU A 50 -26.41 16.17 -8.97
N LYS A 51 -27.61 15.78 -9.42
CA LYS A 51 -28.15 14.42 -9.21
C LYS A 51 -27.32 13.36 -9.93
N LEU A 52 -26.87 13.63 -11.16
CA LEU A 52 -25.99 12.70 -11.87
C LEU A 52 -24.65 12.56 -11.15
N HIS A 53 -24.09 13.65 -10.63
CA HIS A 53 -22.85 13.62 -9.86
C HIS A 53 -22.99 12.80 -8.57
N SER A 54 -24.09 12.96 -7.83
CA SER A 54 -24.31 12.21 -6.57
C SER A 54 -24.38 10.70 -6.77
N THR A 55 -24.87 10.25 -7.93
CA THR A 55 -24.91 8.81 -8.27
C THR A 55 -23.57 8.20 -8.71
N ARG A 56 -22.50 8.99 -8.91
CA ARG A 56 -21.20 8.46 -9.38
C ARG A 56 -20.48 7.69 -8.27
N VAL A 57 -19.83 6.58 -8.66
CA VAL A 57 -19.03 5.72 -7.75
C VAL A 57 -17.95 6.52 -7.00
N LYS A 58 -17.23 7.43 -7.69
CA LYS A 58 -16.24 8.32 -7.07
C LYS A 58 -16.86 9.15 -5.93
N HIS A 59 -18.06 9.69 -6.13
CA HIS A 59 -18.76 10.49 -5.13
C HIS A 59 -19.18 9.64 -3.93
N ALA A 60 -19.79 8.48 -4.18
CA ALA A 60 -20.21 7.55 -3.13
C ALA A 60 -19.02 7.08 -2.24
N ASN A 61 -17.86 6.83 -2.84
CA ASN A 61 -16.65 6.44 -2.09
C ASN A 61 -16.09 7.61 -1.26
N ASN A 62 -16.07 8.83 -1.80
CA ASN A 62 -15.57 9.99 -1.07
C ASN A 62 -16.51 10.42 0.08
N MET A 63 -17.82 10.29 -0.10
CA MET A 63 -18.80 10.51 0.97
C MET A 63 -18.56 9.58 2.18
N LYS A 64 -18.21 8.31 1.93
CA LYS A 64 -17.84 7.35 2.99
C LYS A 64 -16.52 7.69 3.69
N ARG A 65 -15.54 8.24 2.96
CA ARG A 65 -14.23 8.65 3.50
C ARG A 65 -14.29 9.91 4.37
N SER A 66 -15.30 10.76 4.19
CA SER A 66 -15.45 12.05 4.89
C SER A 66 -15.83 11.92 6.38
N ALA A 67 -16.18 10.72 6.85
CA ALA A 67 -16.67 10.47 8.21
C ALA A 67 -15.57 10.08 9.23
N GLY A 68 -14.29 10.04 8.82
CA GLY A 68 -13.15 9.69 9.69
C GLY A 68 -12.14 10.84 9.85
N PRO A 69 -11.32 10.85 10.91
CA PRO A 69 -10.27 11.85 11.07
C PRO A 69 -9.28 11.77 9.90
N ALA A 70 -8.90 12.94 9.38
CA ALA A 70 -8.06 13.10 8.21
C ALA A 70 -6.61 12.66 8.47
N ALA A 71 -6.36 11.35 8.49
CA ALA A 71 -5.05 10.80 8.20
C ALA A 71 -5.06 10.29 6.77
N GLY A 72 -4.10 10.75 5.94
CA GLY A 72 -3.89 10.17 4.62
C GLY A 72 -3.60 8.66 4.75
N PRO A 73 -4.02 7.81 3.81
CA PRO A 73 -3.92 6.36 3.96
C PRO A 73 -2.48 5.84 4.17
N LEU A 74 -1.45 6.54 3.68
CA LEU A 74 -0.05 6.26 4.03
C LEU A 74 0.31 6.53 5.49
N ALA A 75 -0.25 7.57 6.11
CA ALA A 75 0.04 7.90 7.50
C ALA A 75 -0.53 6.83 8.45
N SER A 76 -1.67 6.23 8.11
CA SER A 76 -2.20 5.06 8.83
C SER A 76 -1.40 3.77 8.60
N PHE A 77 -0.67 3.67 7.49
CA PHE A 77 0.18 2.52 7.19
C PHE A 77 1.46 2.51 8.03
N VAL A 78 1.96 3.70 8.39
CA VAL A 78 3.13 3.90 9.25
C VAL A 78 2.67 4.27 10.66
N ASP A 79 1.79 3.44 11.26
CA ASP A 79 1.42 3.58 12.66
C ASP A 79 2.62 3.21 13.54
N ARG A 80 3.43 4.21 13.88
CA ARG A 80 4.50 4.09 14.89
C ARG A 80 3.86 4.11 16.28
N ARG A 81 3.03 3.12 16.59
CA ARG A 81 2.73 2.87 18.00
C ARG A 81 4.05 2.56 18.70
N PRO A 82 4.41 3.29 19.79
CA PRO A 82 5.54 2.90 20.61
C PRO A 82 5.35 1.44 21.00
N ARG A 83 6.36 0.62 20.73
CA ARG A 83 6.34 -0.77 21.17
C ARG A 83 6.32 -0.72 22.70
N GLU A 84 5.18 -1.08 23.30
CA GLU A 84 5.12 -1.36 24.74
C GLU A 84 6.34 -2.24 25.09
N PRO A 85 7.12 -1.93 26.15
CA PRO A 85 8.24 -2.77 26.53
C PRO A 85 7.71 -4.15 26.93
N CYS A 86 7.82 -5.13 26.02
CA CYS A 86 7.42 -6.51 26.29
C CYS A 86 8.30 -7.07 27.41
N SER A 87 7.68 -7.50 28.51
CA SER A 87 8.33 -8.07 29.69
C SER A 87 8.41 -9.61 29.65
N SER A 88 8.51 -10.24 28.47
CA SER A 88 8.51 -11.71 28.36
C SER A 88 9.78 -12.23 27.68
N SER A 89 10.51 -13.12 28.36
CA SER A 89 11.74 -13.77 27.87
C SER A 89 11.54 -14.54 26.55
N SER A 90 10.30 -14.92 26.25
CA SER A 90 9.91 -15.56 24.98
C SER A 90 10.03 -14.62 23.78
N ASP A 91 9.77 -13.31 23.95
CA ASP A 91 9.86 -12.37 22.85
C ASP A 91 11.32 -12.03 22.52
N ASP A 92 12.18 -11.95 23.52
CA ASP A 92 13.63 -11.80 23.33
C ASP A 92 14.24 -12.99 22.58
N LEU A 93 13.76 -14.21 22.87
CA LEU A 93 14.16 -15.42 22.15
C LEU A 93 13.77 -15.35 20.67
N LYS A 94 12.52 -14.98 20.37
CA LYS A 94 12.05 -14.81 18.98
C LYS A 94 12.88 -13.75 18.25
N VAL A 95 13.19 -12.64 18.91
CA VAL A 95 14.01 -11.55 18.34
C VAL A 95 15.43 -12.03 18.06
N ALA A 96 16.05 -12.80 18.96
CA ALA A 96 17.37 -13.37 18.75
C ALA A 96 17.40 -14.33 17.54
N GLU A 97 16.41 -15.23 17.45
CA GLU A 97 16.29 -16.16 16.33
C GLU A 97 16.05 -15.44 15.00
N LEU A 98 15.22 -14.41 14.97
CA LEU A 98 15.00 -13.56 13.80
C LEU A 98 16.28 -12.87 13.34
N ARG A 99 17.06 -12.31 14.27
CA ARG A 99 18.34 -11.65 13.96
C ARG A 99 19.38 -12.63 13.40
N LEU A 100 19.50 -13.80 14.02
CA LEU A 100 20.39 -14.85 13.54
C LEU A 100 19.97 -15.36 12.15
N ALA A 101 18.67 -15.59 11.93
CA ALA A 101 18.16 -16.00 10.63
C ALA A 101 18.43 -14.95 9.54
N ALA A 102 18.25 -13.66 9.85
CA ALA A 102 18.57 -12.56 8.94
C ALA A 102 20.07 -12.52 8.60
N HIS A 103 20.95 -12.70 9.60
CA HIS A 103 22.39 -12.76 9.37
C HIS A 103 22.76 -13.93 8.45
N LEU A 104 22.25 -15.13 8.73
CA LEU A 104 22.50 -16.31 7.90
C LEU A 104 22.00 -16.12 6.45
N ALA A 105 20.86 -15.46 6.27
CA ALA A 105 20.30 -15.15 4.95
C ALA A 105 21.21 -14.22 4.15
N VAL A 106 21.77 -13.18 4.78
CA VAL A 106 22.68 -12.23 4.12
C VAL A 106 23.98 -12.91 3.69
N HIS A 107 24.50 -13.82 4.50
CA HIS A 107 25.76 -14.50 4.23
C HIS A 107 25.62 -15.80 3.42
N GLY A 108 24.41 -16.22 3.06
CA GLY A 108 24.17 -17.46 2.32
C GLY A 108 24.58 -18.73 3.07
N SER A 109 24.75 -18.64 4.40
CA SER A 109 25.38 -19.69 5.22
C SER A 109 24.36 -20.61 5.91
N PHE A 110 23.26 -20.95 5.22
CA PHE A 110 22.15 -21.70 5.82
C PHE A 110 22.55 -23.06 6.39
N LEU A 111 23.58 -23.70 5.82
CA LEU A 111 24.11 -24.98 6.30
C LEU A 111 24.79 -24.87 7.67
N THR A 112 25.30 -23.69 8.03
CA THR A 112 25.94 -23.48 9.33
C THR A 112 24.95 -23.32 10.47
N ALA A 113 23.65 -23.13 10.19
CA ALA A 113 22.62 -22.96 11.22
C ALA A 113 22.59 -24.13 12.22
N ASP A 114 22.72 -25.36 11.72
CA ASP A 114 22.65 -26.58 12.53
C ASP A 114 23.84 -26.74 13.49
N HIS A 115 24.98 -26.12 13.16
CA HIS A 115 26.20 -26.16 13.98
C HIS A 115 26.40 -24.89 14.82
N LEU A 116 25.88 -23.76 14.36
CA LEU A 116 26.02 -22.46 15.02
C LEU A 116 25.25 -22.42 16.34
N THR A 117 24.04 -23.00 16.38
CA THR A 117 23.21 -23.00 17.60
C THR A 117 23.88 -23.74 18.77
N PRO A 118 24.43 -24.96 18.60
CA PRO A 118 25.24 -25.61 19.63
C PRO A 118 26.47 -24.81 20.08
N VAL A 119 27.16 -24.14 19.15
CA VAL A 119 28.34 -23.30 19.48
C VAL A 119 27.94 -22.10 20.32
N ILE A 120 26.84 -21.41 19.98
CA ILE A 120 26.34 -20.26 20.76
C ILE A 120 25.98 -20.70 22.18
N SER A 121 25.28 -21.82 22.34
CA SER A 121 24.94 -22.33 23.66
C SER A 121 26.17 -22.78 24.46
N GLY A 122 27.23 -23.26 23.80
CA GLY A 122 28.48 -23.65 24.44
C GLY A 122 29.36 -22.47 24.86
N CYS A 123 29.40 -21.40 24.07
CA CYS A 123 30.15 -20.19 24.37
C CYS A 123 29.50 -19.30 25.44
N PHE A 124 28.17 -19.35 25.56
CA PHE A 124 27.37 -18.50 26.47
C PHE A 124 26.49 -19.36 27.39
N SER A 125 27.12 -20.27 28.14
CA SER A 125 26.43 -21.23 29.02
C SER A 125 25.74 -20.58 30.23
N ASP A 126 26.08 -19.35 30.55
CA ASP A 126 25.49 -18.52 31.60
C ASP A 126 24.18 -17.82 31.17
N SER A 127 23.93 -17.74 29.86
CA SER A 127 22.76 -17.05 29.31
C SER A 127 21.60 -18.01 29.06
N VAL A 128 20.49 -17.79 29.77
CA VAL A 128 19.22 -18.49 29.56
C VAL A 128 18.73 -18.35 28.12
N LEU A 129 18.94 -17.17 27.51
CA LEU A 129 18.58 -16.93 26.11
C LEU A 129 19.43 -17.76 25.15
N ALA A 130 20.75 -17.79 25.33
CA ALA A 130 21.64 -18.54 24.45
C ALA A 130 21.37 -20.06 24.52
N SER A 131 21.05 -20.57 25.71
CA SER A 131 20.67 -21.98 25.91
C SER A 131 19.30 -22.34 25.31
N ALA A 132 18.42 -21.36 25.12
CA ALA A 132 17.05 -21.57 24.63
C ALA A 132 16.90 -21.37 23.11
N VAL A 133 17.91 -20.81 22.42
CA VAL A 133 17.89 -20.64 20.97
C VAL A 133 17.86 -22.00 20.29
N THR A 134 16.86 -22.21 19.42
CA THR A 134 16.69 -23.47 18.67
C THR A 134 16.56 -23.15 17.20
N LEU A 135 17.64 -22.60 16.62
CA LEU A 135 17.65 -22.20 15.21
C LEU A 135 18.38 -23.24 14.36
N GLY A 136 17.62 -24.18 13.79
CA GLY A 136 18.10 -25.09 12.76
C GLY A 136 17.82 -24.58 11.35
N ARG A 137 18.38 -25.26 10.33
CA ARG A 137 18.23 -24.91 8.91
C ARG A 137 16.77 -24.69 8.49
N THR A 138 15.89 -25.62 8.85
CA THR A 138 14.47 -25.58 8.46
C THR A 138 13.74 -24.39 9.08
N LYS A 139 14.03 -24.08 10.35
CA LYS A 139 13.44 -22.93 11.05
C LYS A 139 13.96 -21.62 10.48
N CYS A 140 15.27 -21.52 10.22
CA CYS A 140 15.89 -20.37 9.58
C CYS A 140 15.28 -20.09 8.19
N ALA A 141 15.16 -21.12 7.35
CA ALA A 141 14.53 -21.00 6.03
C ALA A 141 13.07 -20.54 6.14
N ALA A 142 12.29 -21.15 7.04
CA ALA A 142 10.90 -20.77 7.26
C ALA A 142 10.75 -19.30 7.71
N LEU A 143 11.60 -18.83 8.63
CA LEU A 143 11.58 -17.44 9.09
C LEU A 143 11.89 -16.46 7.96
N VAL A 144 12.91 -16.75 7.15
CA VAL A 144 13.30 -15.91 6.01
C VAL A 144 12.18 -15.87 4.96
N THR A 145 11.59 -17.02 4.63
CA THR A 145 10.45 -17.10 3.70
C THR A 145 9.25 -16.31 4.23
N LYS A 146 8.88 -16.48 5.50
CA LYS A 146 7.74 -15.76 6.09
C LYS A 146 7.97 -14.24 6.14
N ALA A 147 9.20 -13.81 6.38
CA ALA A 147 9.56 -12.40 6.28
C ALA A 147 9.40 -11.87 4.84
N GLY A 148 9.82 -12.65 3.83
CA GLY A 148 9.58 -12.35 2.41
C GLY A 148 8.10 -12.22 2.06
N GLN A 149 7.29 -13.20 2.46
CA GLN A 149 5.83 -13.19 2.23
C GLN A 149 5.15 -11.97 2.86
N CYS A 150 5.47 -11.69 4.12
CA CYS A 150 4.96 -10.52 4.82
C CYS A 150 5.38 -9.24 4.10
N GLY A 151 6.65 -9.12 3.70
CA GLY A 151 7.16 -7.97 2.95
C GLY A 151 6.42 -7.76 1.62
N ASN A 152 6.14 -8.84 0.90
CA ASN A 152 5.40 -8.79 -0.36
C ASN A 152 3.93 -8.36 -0.17
N GLN A 153 3.26 -8.82 0.88
CA GLN A 153 1.88 -8.41 1.20
C GLN A 153 1.79 -6.93 1.60
N VAL A 154 2.72 -6.49 2.46
CA VAL A 154 2.86 -5.09 2.87
C VAL A 154 3.19 -4.22 1.65
N GLY A 155 4.12 -4.66 0.80
CA GLY A 155 4.46 -3.99 -0.46
C GLY A 155 3.27 -3.86 -1.41
N ALA A 156 2.46 -4.92 -1.57
CA ALA A 156 1.25 -4.88 -2.39
C ALA A 156 0.26 -3.81 -1.87
N LYS A 157 -0.01 -3.77 -0.56
CA LYS A 157 -0.88 -2.74 0.02
C LYS A 157 -0.32 -1.33 -0.09
N PHE A 158 1.00 -1.17 0.07
CA PHE A 158 1.66 0.11 -0.15
C PHE A 158 1.45 0.62 -1.58
N TRP A 159 1.67 -0.23 -2.58
CA TRP A 159 1.49 0.14 -3.99
C TRP A 159 0.02 0.40 -4.35
N GLU A 160 -0.94 -0.30 -3.74
CA GLU A 160 -2.37 -0.04 -3.93
C GLU A 160 -2.69 1.39 -3.47
N VAL A 161 -2.27 1.73 -2.25
CA VAL A 161 -2.53 3.05 -1.65
C VAL A 161 -1.89 4.17 -2.46
N ILE A 162 -0.62 4.01 -2.84
CA ILE A 162 0.10 5.00 -3.66
C ILE A 162 -0.57 5.18 -5.03
N SER A 163 -0.97 4.09 -5.68
CA SER A 163 -1.65 4.15 -6.98
C SER A 163 -2.97 4.92 -6.87
N ASP A 164 -3.76 4.63 -5.83
CA ASP A 164 -5.03 5.33 -5.56
C ASP A 164 -4.81 6.82 -5.28
N GLU A 165 -3.80 7.19 -4.50
CA GLU A 165 -3.48 8.60 -4.18
C GLU A 165 -3.08 9.38 -5.44
N HIS A 166 -2.32 8.75 -6.33
CA HIS A 166 -1.83 9.36 -7.57
C HIS A 166 -2.78 9.19 -8.77
N GLY A 167 -3.92 8.53 -8.60
CA GLY A 167 -4.88 8.30 -9.68
C GLY A 167 -4.33 7.39 -10.79
N ILE A 168 -3.43 6.47 -10.45
CA ILE A 168 -2.86 5.48 -11.36
C ILE A 168 -3.74 4.24 -11.31
N GLU A 169 -4.30 3.87 -12.45
CA GLU A 169 -5.07 2.63 -12.55
C GLU A 169 -4.15 1.40 -12.50
N PRO A 170 -4.68 0.21 -12.17
CA PRO A 170 -3.94 -1.04 -12.21
C PRO A 170 -3.23 -1.33 -13.55
N THR A 171 -3.81 -0.83 -14.64
CA THR A 171 -3.29 -0.90 -16.01
C THR A 171 -2.07 0.00 -16.27
N GLY A 172 -1.72 0.86 -15.31
CA GLY A 172 -0.67 1.86 -15.41
C GLY A 172 -1.12 3.19 -16.03
N SER A 173 -2.39 3.32 -16.44
CA SER A 173 -2.92 4.56 -17.02
C SER A 173 -3.20 5.60 -15.94
N TYR A 174 -2.86 6.86 -16.19
CA TYR A 174 -3.19 7.97 -15.30
C TYR A 174 -4.62 8.48 -15.56
N HIS A 175 -5.45 8.47 -14.51
CA HIS A 175 -6.81 8.98 -14.50
C HIS A 175 -7.04 9.94 -13.31
N GLY A 176 -6.02 10.73 -12.99
CA GLY A 176 -6.09 11.75 -11.94
C GLY A 176 -6.84 13.01 -12.38
N ASP A 177 -7.46 13.67 -11.41
CA ASP A 177 -8.30 14.86 -11.60
C ASP A 177 -7.54 16.15 -11.20
N SER A 178 -6.29 16.05 -10.71
CA SER A 178 -5.49 17.17 -10.20
C SER A 178 -4.01 17.09 -10.57
N ASP A 179 -3.41 18.20 -11.01
CA ASP A 179 -1.98 18.30 -11.31
C ASP A 179 -1.08 18.01 -10.10
N LEU A 180 -1.60 18.13 -8.87
CA LEU A 180 -0.89 17.75 -7.65
C LEU A 180 -0.60 16.25 -7.59
N GLN A 181 -1.41 15.41 -8.25
CA GLN A 181 -1.21 13.96 -8.31
C GLN A 181 -0.06 13.58 -9.25
N LEU A 182 0.30 14.45 -10.21
CA LEU A 182 1.47 14.26 -11.07
C LEU A 182 2.75 14.74 -10.39
N GLN A 183 2.65 15.56 -9.33
CA GLN A 183 3.83 16.03 -8.62
C GLN A 183 4.53 14.88 -7.89
N ARG A 184 5.84 14.76 -8.13
CA ARG A 184 6.73 13.75 -7.52
C ARG A 184 6.36 12.30 -7.82
N LEU A 185 5.47 12.06 -8.79
CA LEU A 185 5.12 10.70 -9.24
C LEU A 185 6.36 9.92 -9.74
N ASN A 186 7.32 10.64 -10.32
CA ASN A 186 8.61 10.12 -10.79
C ASN A 186 9.51 9.49 -9.71
N VAL A 187 9.23 9.75 -8.42
CA VAL A 187 9.92 9.13 -7.28
C VAL A 187 9.57 7.64 -7.20
N TYR A 188 8.29 7.32 -7.37
CA TYR A 188 7.77 5.95 -7.21
C TYR A 188 7.56 5.24 -8.53
N TYR A 189 7.20 5.96 -9.60
CA TYR A 189 6.94 5.40 -10.91
C TYR A 189 7.97 5.85 -11.93
N LYS A 190 8.12 5.03 -12.96
CA LYS A 190 8.78 5.36 -14.20
C LYS A 190 7.71 5.51 -15.27
N GLU A 191 7.71 6.64 -15.96
CA GLU A 191 6.88 6.84 -17.15
C GLU A 191 7.43 5.98 -18.30
N ALA A 192 6.57 5.15 -18.87
CA ALA A 192 6.80 4.34 -20.04
C ALA A 192 6.16 5.01 -21.27
N PRO A 193 6.56 4.62 -22.48
CA PRO A 193 5.89 5.06 -23.70
C PRO A 193 4.37 4.83 -23.62
N GLU A 194 3.58 5.69 -24.26
CA GLU A 194 2.10 5.69 -24.23
C GLU A 194 1.47 6.24 -22.94
N GLY A 195 2.22 6.94 -22.08
CA GLY A 195 1.67 7.56 -20.86
C GLY A 195 1.30 6.55 -19.77
N LYS A 196 1.95 5.38 -19.79
CA LYS A 196 1.82 4.34 -18.77
C LYS A 196 2.85 4.54 -17.66
N TYR A 197 2.46 4.34 -16.41
CA TYR A 197 3.32 4.46 -15.25
C TYR A 197 3.64 3.09 -14.67
N VAL A 198 4.93 2.77 -14.58
CA VAL A 198 5.43 1.49 -14.07
C VAL A 198 6.09 1.70 -12.70
N PRO A 199 5.65 1.01 -11.63
CA PRO A 199 6.23 1.14 -10.30
C PRO A 199 7.70 0.72 -10.26
N ARG A 200 8.52 1.50 -9.54
CA ARG A 200 9.94 1.21 -9.28
C ARG A 200 10.08 0.30 -8.06
N ALA A 201 9.63 -0.94 -8.20
CA ALA A 201 9.75 -1.96 -7.16
C ALA A 201 10.26 -3.28 -7.71
N ILE A 202 10.96 -4.00 -6.84
CA ILE A 202 11.36 -5.40 -7.03
C ILE A 202 10.77 -6.16 -5.86
N LEU A 203 9.95 -7.16 -6.17
CA LEU A 203 9.44 -8.12 -5.19
C LEU A 203 10.26 -9.40 -5.30
N VAL A 204 10.61 -9.95 -4.14
CA VAL A 204 11.50 -11.11 -4.03
C VAL A 204 10.82 -12.11 -3.09
N ASP A 205 10.70 -13.36 -3.54
CA ASP A 205 10.17 -14.45 -2.73
C ASP A 205 10.91 -15.75 -3.04
N LEU A 206 11.09 -16.58 -2.01
CA LEU A 206 11.66 -17.93 -2.14
C LEU A 206 10.56 -18.98 -2.34
N GLU A 207 9.28 -18.62 -2.14
CA GLU A 207 8.15 -19.53 -2.32
C GLU A 207 7.30 -19.16 -3.56
N PRO A 208 7.13 -20.07 -4.54
CA PRO A 208 6.40 -19.78 -5.76
C PRO A 208 4.91 -19.46 -5.54
N GLY A 209 4.26 -20.07 -4.53
CA GLY A 209 2.82 -19.90 -4.29
C GLY A 209 2.40 -18.48 -3.85
N THR A 210 3.31 -17.72 -3.24
CA THR A 210 3.03 -16.32 -2.88
C THR A 210 3.11 -15.41 -4.11
N MET A 211 4.00 -15.73 -5.06
CA MET A 211 4.11 -14.97 -6.30
C MET A 211 2.82 -15.01 -7.11
N ASP A 212 2.12 -16.15 -7.16
CA ASP A 212 0.85 -16.27 -7.88
C ASP A 212 -0.27 -15.45 -7.23
N SER A 213 -0.32 -15.44 -5.90
CA SER A 213 -1.28 -14.62 -5.14
C SER A 213 -1.02 -13.13 -5.35
N VAL A 214 0.24 -12.69 -5.33
CA VAL A 214 0.59 -11.29 -5.56
C VAL A 214 0.34 -10.90 -7.02
N ARG A 215 0.70 -11.73 -8.00
CA ARG A 215 0.43 -11.51 -9.44
C ARG A 215 -1.06 -11.39 -9.78
N SER A 216 -1.94 -12.03 -9.01
CA SER A 216 -3.39 -11.93 -9.18
C SER A 216 -3.96 -10.55 -8.76
N GLY A 217 -3.20 -9.76 -8.00
CA GLY A 217 -3.60 -8.42 -7.58
C GLY A 217 -3.53 -7.43 -8.74
N ALA A 218 -4.56 -6.58 -8.87
CA ALA A 218 -4.76 -5.71 -10.03
C ALA A 218 -3.52 -4.85 -10.35
N ILE A 219 -2.93 -4.19 -9.35
CA ILE A 219 -1.76 -3.31 -9.52
C ILE A 219 -0.42 -4.07 -9.64
N ASN A 220 -0.41 -5.34 -9.23
CA ASN A 220 0.81 -6.13 -9.08
C ASN A 220 1.21 -6.82 -10.39
N ALA A 221 0.31 -6.87 -11.38
CA ALA A 221 0.63 -7.27 -12.74
C ALA A 221 1.63 -6.30 -13.41
N SER A 222 1.63 -5.02 -13.00
CA SER A 222 2.52 -3.98 -13.50
C SER A 222 3.88 -3.94 -12.78
N LEU A 223 4.04 -4.69 -11.67
CA LEU A 223 5.32 -4.83 -10.96
C LEU A 223 6.25 -5.76 -11.73
N ARG A 224 7.51 -5.34 -11.88
CA ARG A 224 8.54 -6.19 -12.48
C ARG A 224 9.03 -7.20 -11.45
N TYR A 225 8.66 -8.46 -11.64
CA TYR A 225 9.27 -9.58 -10.95
C TYR A 225 10.59 -9.90 -11.65
N LEU A 226 11.68 -10.03 -10.90
CA LEU A 226 12.92 -10.59 -11.45
C LEU A 226 12.78 -12.12 -11.44
N PRO A 227 12.66 -12.80 -12.60
CA PRO A 227 12.86 -14.25 -12.64
C PRO A 227 14.36 -14.49 -12.42
N GLY A 228 14.70 -15.08 -11.27
CA GLY A 228 16.11 -15.30 -10.91
C GLY A 228 16.40 -15.36 -9.43
N LEU A 229 15.46 -14.97 -8.56
CA LEU A 229 15.51 -15.30 -7.13
C LEU A 229 14.48 -16.36 -6.73
N THR A 230 13.97 -17.10 -7.71
CA THR A 230 13.41 -18.43 -7.45
C THR A 230 14.61 -19.36 -7.22
N LEU A 231 15.19 -19.33 -6.02
CA LEU A 231 15.89 -20.51 -5.53
C LEU A 231 14.81 -21.56 -5.31
N VAL A 232 14.37 -22.22 -6.39
CA VAL A 232 13.85 -23.56 -6.26
C VAL A 232 15.04 -24.35 -5.73
N GLY A 233 15.12 -24.47 -4.40
CA GLY A 233 15.83 -25.56 -3.78
C GLY A 233 15.11 -26.84 -4.21
N GLN A 234 15.32 -27.26 -5.45
CA GLN A 234 15.18 -28.66 -5.79
C GLN A 234 16.25 -29.34 -4.94
N SER A 235 15.81 -29.91 -3.82
CA SER A 235 16.56 -30.96 -3.17
C SER A 235 16.84 -32.00 -4.25
N PRO A 236 18.12 -32.32 -4.55
CA PRO A 236 18.40 -33.47 -5.38
C PRO A 236 17.89 -34.69 -4.63
N CYS A 237 17.13 -35.54 -5.31
CA CYS A 237 17.08 -36.94 -4.95
C CYS A 237 18.50 -37.52 -4.90
#